data_AF-A0A2D6MSB3-F1
#
_entry.id   AF-A0A2D6MSB3-F1
#
_cell.length_a   1.000
_cell.length_b   1.000
_cell.length_c   1.000
_cell.angle_alpha   90.00
_cell.angle_beta   90.00
_cell.angle_gamma   90.00
#
_symmetry.space_group_name_H-M   'P 1'
#
loop_
_entity.id
_entity.type
_entity.pdbx_description
1 polymer ?
#
loop_
_entity_poly.entity_id
_entity_poly.type
_entity_poly.pdbx_seq_one_letter_code
_entity_poly.pdbx_strand_id
1 'polypeptide(L)'
;MPQTPSLFRTPTALAMLGLAAAAAPLALVGCEDTQREVELRAAEAMGGIATRVVASRSEGQGGHSADFIQIPVEVRKLGDFIYQARGVANTQVIATSQGHVVFDTGLAIQAAKQRRLLREALPEAPITHVILSHSHQDHAGGTRFWVEDGTEVVAHREYPEEQRYLKQLEDYFWFRNRTLFPFMPESPPKTGMFAYGNVVPTQLVDQPNRLEFSQGGVHFVVLPTPGAEGSDNLCLWLPDEKVLFSGDSFGPNFPQFPNVFTMRGEKIRKPIEYIASLEMLIELEPEMIVPSHQDPIRGKEQIRADLIKMRDAVRYVHDATVAGMNAGKTVHELMAEIALPTELELLQIHGKVSWAVKSIWEYYATWFHFDSTTELYAVPLSAVQPELAALAGVDAIAEKAAAHVAAGENLEALHLLEVSLAGDPSHRASLETRLEALANLLHRAETTFNNSYEMDFLKYRIRVTKEALGAGS
;
A
#
# COMPACT_ATOMS: atom_id res chain seq x y z
N MET A 1 15.11 -19.78 -21.75
CA MET A 1 13.75 -19.20 -21.63
C MET A 1 12.77 -20.35 -21.40
N PRO A 2 12.33 -20.63 -20.16
CA PRO A 2 11.19 -21.50 -19.97
C PRO A 2 9.91 -20.67 -20.09
N GLN A 3 8.97 -21.22 -20.84
CA GLN A 3 7.68 -20.64 -21.15
C GLN A 3 6.84 -20.49 -19.87
N THR A 4 6.28 -19.30 -19.67
CA THR A 4 5.16 -19.08 -18.76
C THR A 4 4.04 -20.09 -19.08
N PRO A 5 3.52 -20.86 -18.10
CA PRO A 5 2.37 -21.71 -18.35
C PRO A 5 1.16 -20.80 -18.59
N SER A 6 0.69 -20.79 -19.83
CA SER A 6 -0.61 -20.28 -20.23
C SER A 6 -1.68 -21.19 -19.60
N LEU A 7 -2.25 -20.75 -18.50
CA LEU A 7 -3.49 -21.26 -17.95
C LEU A 7 -4.48 -20.08 -17.86
N PHE A 8 -5.75 -20.36 -18.14
CA PHE A 8 -6.90 -19.45 -18.26
C PHE A 8 -7.21 -18.89 -19.66
N ARG A 9 -7.79 -19.76 -20.49
CA ARG A 9 -8.95 -19.40 -21.31
C ARG A 9 -10.08 -20.39 -21.03
N THR A 10 -10.93 -20.07 -20.06
CA THR A 10 -12.31 -20.58 -20.02
C THR A 10 -13.27 -19.42 -20.32
N PRO A 11 -14.30 -19.64 -21.16
CA PRO A 11 -15.17 -18.58 -21.62
C PRO A 11 -16.32 -18.38 -20.63
N THR A 12 -16.19 -17.37 -19.76
CA THR A 12 -17.35 -16.63 -19.23
C THR A 12 -17.23 -15.17 -19.66
N ALA A 13 -17.01 -15.00 -20.96
CA ALA A 13 -17.08 -13.74 -21.69
C ALA A 13 -18.54 -13.31 -21.85
N LEU A 14 -19.24 -13.02 -20.75
CA LEU A 14 -20.60 -12.45 -20.79
C LEU A 14 -20.96 -11.74 -19.47
N ALA A 15 -20.04 -10.91 -18.98
CA ALA A 15 -20.35 -9.84 -18.01
C ALA A 15 -19.46 -8.58 -18.18
N MET A 16 -18.40 -8.67 -18.98
CA MET A 16 -17.44 -7.57 -19.20
C MET A 16 -17.72 -6.71 -20.44
N LEU A 17 -18.79 -7.00 -21.20
CA LEU A 17 -19.24 -6.18 -22.34
C LEU A 17 -20.25 -5.08 -21.95
N GLY A 18 -20.64 -4.99 -20.67
CA GLY A 18 -21.60 -4.00 -20.19
C GLY A 18 -21.01 -2.69 -19.64
N LEU A 19 -19.69 -2.59 -19.46
CA LEU A 19 -19.03 -1.45 -18.80
C LEU A 19 -18.38 -0.45 -19.77
N ALA A 20 -18.43 -0.72 -21.09
CA ALA A 20 -17.89 0.18 -22.12
C ALA A 20 -18.98 0.87 -22.97
N ALA A 21 -20.27 0.64 -22.71
CA ALA A 21 -21.36 1.05 -23.61
C ALA A 21 -22.37 2.08 -23.02
N ALA A 22 -22.05 2.75 -21.91
CA ALA A 22 -22.91 3.78 -21.32
C ALA A 22 -22.26 5.16 -21.17
N ALA A 23 -21.15 5.41 -21.87
CA ALA A 23 -20.64 6.76 -22.11
C ALA A 23 -20.74 7.06 -23.61
N ALA A 24 -21.96 7.01 -24.15
CA ALA A 24 -22.22 7.80 -25.35
C ALA A 24 -22.10 9.27 -24.90
N PRO A 25 -21.27 10.11 -25.54
CA PRO A 25 -21.33 11.53 -25.28
C PRO A 25 -22.70 11.98 -25.80
N LEU A 26 -23.65 12.18 -24.88
CA LEU A 26 -24.71 13.14 -25.18
C LEU A 26 -23.96 14.46 -25.33
N ALA A 27 -23.68 14.82 -26.59
CA ALA A 27 -23.31 16.17 -26.97
C ALA A 27 -24.52 17.08 -26.68
N LEU A 28 -24.74 17.34 -25.40
CA LEU A 28 -25.54 18.47 -24.94
C LEU A 28 -24.72 19.70 -25.30
N VAL A 29 -25.20 20.45 -26.29
CA VAL A 29 -24.73 21.80 -26.56
C VAL A 29 -25.10 22.63 -25.33
N GLY A 30 -24.19 22.72 -24.37
CA GLY A 30 -24.37 23.34 -23.06
C GLY A 30 -23.02 23.60 -22.40
N CYS A 31 -22.96 24.62 -21.53
CA CYS A 31 -21.77 25.12 -20.84
C CYS A 31 -20.87 24.00 -20.28
N GLU A 32 -19.55 24.14 -20.33
CA GLU A 32 -18.56 23.14 -19.89
C GLU A 32 -18.87 22.56 -18.49
N ASP A 33 -19.42 23.40 -17.60
CA ASP A 33 -19.90 23.02 -16.27
C ASP A 33 -20.95 21.90 -16.29
N THR A 34 -21.91 21.95 -17.22
CA THR A 34 -22.97 20.94 -17.33
C THR A 34 -22.45 19.60 -17.83
N GLN A 35 -21.46 19.60 -18.72
CA GLN A 35 -20.81 18.38 -19.17
C GLN A 35 -20.01 17.74 -18.02
N ARG A 36 -19.29 18.55 -17.27
CA ARG A 36 -18.51 18.10 -16.11
C ARG A 36 -19.38 17.48 -15.02
N GLU A 37 -20.53 18.06 -14.74
CA GLU A 37 -21.48 17.50 -13.76
C GLU A 37 -22.04 16.15 -14.20
N VAL A 38 -22.36 15.99 -15.50
CA VAL A 38 -22.81 14.71 -16.07
C VAL A 38 -21.71 13.65 -15.95
N GLU A 39 -20.46 13.98 -16.25
CA GLU A 39 -19.32 13.07 -16.09
C GLU A 39 -19.13 12.61 -14.65
N LEU A 40 -19.23 13.52 -13.68
CA LEU A 40 -19.11 13.20 -12.25
C LEU A 40 -20.23 12.29 -11.77
N ARG A 41 -21.48 12.53 -12.18
CA ARG A 41 -22.63 11.66 -11.85
C ARG A 41 -22.50 10.27 -12.48
N ALA A 42 -22.06 10.20 -13.73
CA ALA A 42 -21.80 8.92 -14.40
C ALA A 42 -20.67 8.14 -13.69
N ALA A 43 -19.61 8.83 -13.28
CA ALA A 43 -18.51 8.24 -12.54
C ALA A 43 -18.92 7.79 -11.13
N GLU A 44 -19.81 8.51 -10.44
CA GLU A 44 -20.38 8.04 -9.16
C GLU A 44 -21.17 6.74 -9.34
N ALA A 45 -22.01 6.66 -10.37
CA ALA A 45 -22.77 5.44 -10.67
C ALA A 45 -21.85 4.25 -10.97
N MET A 46 -20.83 4.44 -11.80
CA MET A 46 -19.82 3.42 -12.11
C MET A 46 -19.01 3.01 -10.89
N GLY A 47 -18.54 3.98 -10.08
CA GLY A 47 -17.82 3.75 -8.84
C GLY A 47 -18.65 2.98 -7.80
N GLY A 48 -19.96 3.27 -7.71
CA GLY A 48 -20.89 2.54 -6.86
C GLY A 48 -21.14 1.09 -7.31
N ILE A 49 -21.13 0.80 -8.62
CA ILE A 49 -21.15 -0.58 -9.13
C ILE A 49 -19.83 -1.28 -8.80
N ALA A 50 -18.70 -0.63 -9.09
CA ALA A 50 -17.37 -1.19 -8.81
C ALA A 50 -17.21 -1.53 -7.32
N THR A 51 -17.55 -0.61 -6.43
CA THR A 51 -17.48 -0.83 -4.96
C THR A 51 -18.32 -2.03 -4.52
N ARG A 52 -19.53 -2.22 -5.06
CA ARG A 52 -20.38 -3.39 -4.75
C ARG A 52 -19.80 -4.71 -5.25
N VAL A 53 -19.24 -4.72 -6.46
CA VAL A 53 -18.57 -5.91 -7.02
C VAL A 53 -17.34 -6.27 -6.21
N VAL A 54 -16.59 -5.26 -5.75
CA VAL A 54 -15.41 -5.48 -4.91
C VAL A 54 -15.83 -6.01 -3.53
N ALA A 55 -16.86 -5.42 -2.92
CA ALA A 55 -17.40 -5.88 -1.65
C ALA A 55 -17.88 -7.34 -1.72
N SER A 56 -18.62 -7.73 -2.76
CA SER A 56 -19.09 -9.12 -2.90
C SER A 56 -17.97 -10.14 -3.12
N ARG A 57 -16.83 -9.72 -3.70
CA ARG A 57 -15.63 -10.58 -3.82
C ARG A 57 -14.87 -10.74 -2.50
N SER A 58 -15.05 -9.80 -1.59
CA SER A 58 -14.42 -9.82 -0.25
C SER A 58 -15.23 -10.64 0.77
N GLU A 59 -16.53 -10.86 0.52
CA GLU A 59 -17.40 -11.67 1.37
C GLU A 59 -16.87 -13.10 1.50
N GLY A 60 -16.62 -13.54 2.74
CA GLY A 60 -16.11 -14.88 3.05
C GLY A 60 -14.60 -15.08 2.88
N GLN A 61 -13.83 -14.08 2.43
CA GLN A 61 -12.37 -14.21 2.32
C GLN A 61 -11.63 -13.98 3.65
N GLY A 62 -12.19 -13.18 4.57
CA GLY A 62 -11.65 -12.87 5.89
C GLY A 62 -10.27 -12.18 5.87
N GLY A 63 -10.06 -11.12 6.63
CA GLY A 63 -8.74 -10.45 6.76
C GLY A 63 -8.79 -8.94 6.57
N HIS A 64 -7.74 -8.26 7.04
CA HIS A 64 -7.65 -6.80 7.11
C HIS A 64 -7.97 -6.09 5.78
N SER A 65 -7.48 -6.58 4.64
CA SER A 65 -7.76 -6.00 3.32
C SER A 65 -9.23 -6.04 2.90
N ALA A 66 -9.97 -7.08 3.30
CA ALA A 66 -11.41 -7.19 3.07
C ALA A 66 -12.21 -6.20 3.95
N ASP A 67 -11.71 -5.86 5.14
CA ASP A 67 -12.34 -4.88 6.02
C ASP A 67 -12.17 -3.46 5.48
N PHE A 68 -11.02 -3.13 4.86
CA PHE A 68 -10.76 -1.81 4.27
C PHE A 68 -11.77 -1.41 3.18
N ILE A 69 -12.18 -2.32 2.29
CA ILE A 69 -13.12 -1.98 1.22
C ILE A 69 -14.56 -1.80 1.72
N GLN A 70 -14.89 -2.38 2.87
CA GLN A 70 -16.22 -2.24 3.47
C GLN A 70 -16.41 -0.92 4.20
N ILE A 71 -15.36 -0.10 4.35
CA ILE A 71 -15.45 1.21 4.99
C ILE A 71 -16.45 2.08 4.20
N PRO A 72 -17.58 2.47 4.81
CA PRO A 72 -18.55 3.31 4.14
C PRO A 72 -17.97 4.69 3.87
N VAL A 73 -18.33 5.24 2.71
CA VAL A 73 -18.05 6.65 2.40
C VAL A 73 -19.02 7.53 3.19
N GLU A 74 -18.49 8.20 4.20
CA GLU A 74 -19.18 9.10 5.15
C GLU A 74 -18.43 10.43 5.22
N VAL A 75 -19.12 11.55 5.49
CA VAL A 75 -18.47 12.83 5.78
C VAL A 75 -18.52 13.14 7.27
N ARG A 76 -17.38 13.55 7.82
CA ARG A 76 -17.22 13.98 9.21
C ARG A 76 -16.63 15.38 9.26
N LYS A 77 -17.09 16.16 10.23
CA LYS A 77 -16.51 17.46 10.58
C LYS A 77 -15.53 17.25 11.73
N LEU A 78 -14.25 17.59 11.53
CA LEU A 78 -13.15 17.30 12.47
C LEU A 78 -12.74 18.51 13.33
N GLY A 79 -13.18 19.70 12.93
CA GLY A 79 -12.99 20.98 13.61
C GLY A 79 -13.89 22.01 12.95
N ASP A 80 -13.69 23.31 13.19
CA ASP A 80 -14.61 24.34 12.69
C ASP A 80 -14.71 24.40 11.17
N PHE A 81 -13.60 24.12 10.49
CA PHE A 81 -13.48 24.24 9.04
C PHE A 81 -12.75 23.06 8.37
N ILE A 82 -12.52 21.97 9.11
CA ILE A 82 -11.86 20.75 8.59
C ILE A 82 -12.90 19.66 8.42
N TYR A 83 -13.01 19.12 7.21
CA TYR A 83 -13.94 18.08 6.82
C TYR A 83 -13.17 16.88 6.27
N GLN A 84 -13.68 15.68 6.52
CA GLN A 84 -13.10 14.44 6.03
C GLN A 84 -14.20 13.59 5.40
N ALA A 85 -14.03 13.17 4.15
CA ALA A 85 -14.77 12.06 3.58
C ALA A 85 -13.99 10.77 3.79
N ARG A 86 -14.61 9.80 4.47
CA ARG A 86 -14.03 8.47 4.69
C ARG A 86 -14.08 7.62 3.43
N GLY A 87 -13.25 6.59 3.39
CA GLY A 87 -13.18 5.61 2.31
C GLY A 87 -12.12 4.56 2.62
N VAL A 88 -11.65 3.85 1.59
CA VAL A 88 -10.41 3.07 1.72
C VAL A 88 -9.29 4.02 2.12
N ALA A 89 -9.11 5.07 1.32
CA ALA A 89 -8.39 6.27 1.71
C ALA A 89 -9.38 7.43 1.88
N ASN A 90 -9.12 8.22 2.91
CA ASN A 90 -9.86 9.42 3.25
C ASN A 90 -9.47 10.58 2.31
N THR A 91 -10.39 11.49 2.07
CA THR A 91 -10.13 12.80 1.47
C THR A 91 -10.44 13.88 2.48
N GLN A 92 -9.54 14.86 2.66
CA GLN A 92 -9.77 15.97 3.57
C GLN A 92 -9.98 17.28 2.82
N VAL A 93 -10.88 18.11 3.33
CA VAL A 93 -11.13 19.46 2.82
C VAL A 93 -11.04 20.46 3.96
N ILE A 94 -10.15 21.42 3.80
CA ILE A 94 -10.00 22.58 4.66
C ILE A 94 -10.77 23.72 4.02
N ALA A 95 -11.90 24.08 4.63
CA ALA A 95 -12.82 25.08 4.12
C ALA A 95 -12.36 26.49 4.51
N THR A 96 -12.27 27.41 3.54
CA THR A 96 -11.94 28.81 3.85
C THR A 96 -12.88 29.76 3.13
N SER A 97 -12.92 31.02 3.56
CA SER A 97 -13.75 32.06 2.94
C SER A 97 -13.30 32.44 1.51
N GLN A 98 -12.10 32.04 1.09
CA GLN A 98 -11.52 32.35 -0.22
C GLN A 98 -11.40 31.11 -1.13
N GLY A 99 -11.91 29.95 -0.70
CA GLY A 99 -11.81 28.69 -1.43
C GLY A 99 -11.42 27.52 -0.54
N HIS A 100 -11.51 26.32 -1.08
CA HIS A 100 -11.20 25.09 -0.36
C HIS A 100 -9.83 24.55 -0.74
N VAL A 101 -9.13 23.97 0.25
CA VAL A 101 -7.88 23.21 0.06
C VAL A 101 -8.19 21.74 0.30
N VAL A 102 -7.90 20.90 -0.69
CA VAL A 102 -8.08 19.46 -0.62
C VAL A 102 -6.73 18.80 -0.29
N PHE A 103 -6.71 17.90 0.69
CA PHE A 103 -5.55 17.06 0.99
C PHE A 103 -5.90 15.60 0.74
N ASP A 104 -5.15 14.97 -0.17
CA ASP A 104 -5.44 13.70 -0.81
C ASP A 104 -6.83 13.60 -1.47
N THR A 105 -6.98 12.67 -2.39
CA THR A 105 -8.12 12.66 -3.33
C THR A 105 -8.89 11.35 -3.37
N GLY A 106 -8.46 10.38 -2.55
CA GLY A 106 -9.07 9.07 -2.43
C GLY A 106 -8.85 8.17 -3.64
N LEU A 107 -9.38 6.95 -3.56
CA LEU A 107 -9.46 6.05 -4.71
C LEU A 107 -10.44 6.60 -5.74
N ALA A 108 -10.09 6.47 -7.03
CA ALA A 108 -10.94 6.93 -8.13
C ALA A 108 -12.37 6.35 -8.10
N ILE A 109 -12.54 5.12 -7.60
CA ILE A 109 -13.87 4.46 -7.47
C ILE A 109 -14.74 5.05 -6.35
N GLN A 110 -14.15 5.77 -5.40
CA GLN A 110 -14.84 6.42 -4.28
C GLN A 110 -14.87 7.95 -4.41
N ALA A 111 -13.95 8.54 -5.17
CA ALA A 111 -13.73 9.98 -5.29
C ALA A 111 -14.99 10.78 -5.68
N ALA A 112 -15.79 10.30 -6.63
CA ALA A 112 -17.02 10.99 -7.03
C ALA A 112 -18.03 11.11 -5.87
N LYS A 113 -18.22 10.02 -5.11
CA LYS A 113 -19.12 9.98 -3.96
C LYS A 113 -18.58 10.82 -2.80
N GLN A 114 -17.26 10.73 -2.55
CA GLN A 114 -16.58 11.57 -1.54
C GLN A 114 -16.75 13.05 -1.86
N ARG A 115 -16.53 13.45 -3.12
CA ARG A 115 -16.73 14.83 -3.59
C ARG A 115 -18.15 15.31 -3.42
N ARG A 116 -19.14 14.51 -3.83
CA ARG A 116 -20.56 14.91 -3.71
C ARG A 116 -20.93 15.15 -2.24
N LEU A 117 -20.63 14.20 -1.35
CA LEU A 117 -20.98 14.33 0.07
C LEU A 117 -20.24 15.49 0.74
N LEU A 118 -18.98 15.76 0.34
CA LEU A 118 -18.25 16.92 0.85
C LEU A 118 -18.88 18.23 0.34
N ARG A 119 -19.22 18.33 -0.95
CA ARG A 119 -19.92 19.50 -1.50
C ARG A 119 -21.26 19.77 -0.79
N GLU A 120 -22.00 18.73 -0.41
CA GLU A 120 -23.25 18.87 0.37
C GLU A 120 -23.00 19.41 1.80
N ALA A 121 -21.85 19.13 2.39
CA ALA A 121 -21.51 19.52 3.76
C ALA A 121 -20.75 20.86 3.85
N LEU A 122 -20.16 21.30 2.75
CA LEU A 122 -19.29 22.48 2.67
C LEU A 122 -20.06 23.71 2.16
N PRO A 123 -19.68 24.92 2.58
CA PRO A 123 -20.09 26.14 1.88
C PRO A 123 -19.63 26.11 0.41
N GLU A 124 -20.40 26.70 -0.48
CA GLU A 124 -20.01 26.82 -1.90
C GLU A 124 -18.79 27.73 -2.05
N ALA A 125 -17.70 27.16 -2.55
CA ALA A 125 -16.44 27.85 -2.86
C ALA A 125 -15.62 27.03 -3.87
N PRO A 126 -14.73 27.65 -4.67
CA PRO A 126 -13.87 26.93 -5.61
C PRO A 126 -12.83 26.07 -4.89
N ILE A 127 -12.36 25.00 -5.54
CA ILE A 127 -11.19 24.26 -5.08
C ILE A 127 -9.93 24.99 -5.57
N THR A 128 -9.22 25.60 -4.65
CA THR A 128 -8.02 26.41 -4.93
C THR A 128 -6.76 25.56 -5.02
N HIS A 129 -6.65 24.56 -4.14
CA HIS A 129 -5.48 23.71 -4.04
C HIS A 129 -5.90 22.24 -3.87
N VAL A 130 -5.16 21.36 -4.54
CA VAL A 130 -5.14 19.92 -4.28
C VAL A 130 -3.71 19.57 -3.90
N ILE A 131 -3.50 19.23 -2.64
CA ILE A 131 -2.21 18.79 -2.11
C ILE A 131 -2.22 17.26 -2.06
N LEU A 132 -1.31 16.64 -2.79
CA LEU A 132 -1.15 15.20 -2.83
C LEU A 132 -0.06 14.80 -1.85
N SER A 133 -0.41 13.94 -0.88
CA SER A 133 0.58 13.44 0.08
C SER A 133 1.65 12.62 -0.62
N HIS A 134 1.28 11.76 -1.58
CA HIS A 134 2.22 10.98 -2.40
C HIS A 134 1.49 10.36 -3.61
N SER A 135 2.22 9.67 -4.48
CA SER A 135 1.75 9.16 -5.78
C SER A 135 0.86 7.92 -5.75
N HIS A 136 0.62 7.28 -4.61
CA HIS A 136 -0.15 6.03 -4.58
C HIS A 136 -1.60 6.23 -5.02
N GLN A 137 -2.17 5.16 -5.56
CA GLN A 137 -3.44 5.20 -6.28
C GLN A 137 -4.62 5.61 -5.39
N ASP A 138 -4.59 5.27 -4.12
CA ASP A 138 -5.59 5.63 -3.12
C ASP A 138 -5.47 7.07 -2.60
N HIS A 139 -4.36 7.77 -2.89
CA HIS A 139 -4.14 9.16 -2.50
C HIS A 139 -4.26 10.12 -3.69
N ALA A 140 -3.66 9.76 -4.82
CA ALA A 140 -3.63 10.58 -6.04
C ALA A 140 -4.63 10.13 -7.12
N GLY A 141 -5.22 8.94 -7.01
CA GLY A 141 -6.07 8.38 -8.07
C GLY A 141 -7.35 9.16 -8.32
N GLY A 142 -7.91 9.80 -7.30
CA GLY A 142 -9.08 10.66 -7.40
C GLY A 142 -8.81 12.07 -7.91
N THR A 143 -7.56 12.46 -8.19
CA THR A 143 -7.21 13.87 -8.48
C THR A 143 -8.09 14.52 -9.55
N ARG A 144 -8.39 13.79 -10.63
CA ARG A 144 -9.24 14.29 -11.71
C ARG A 144 -10.66 14.65 -11.30
N PHE A 145 -11.15 14.20 -10.15
CA PHE A 145 -12.48 14.55 -9.65
C PHE A 145 -12.48 15.90 -8.94
N TRP A 146 -11.34 16.34 -8.42
CA TRP A 146 -11.21 17.51 -7.56
C TRP A 146 -10.68 18.75 -8.27
N VAL A 147 -9.89 18.57 -9.33
CA VAL A 147 -9.33 19.68 -10.11
C VAL A 147 -10.43 20.44 -10.88
N GLU A 148 -10.41 21.75 -10.71
CA GLU A 148 -11.23 22.78 -11.35
C GLU A 148 -10.30 23.78 -12.09
N ASP A 149 -10.87 24.71 -12.86
CA ASP A 149 -10.07 25.72 -13.54
C ASP A 149 -9.34 26.61 -12.53
N GLY A 150 -8.02 26.70 -12.67
CA GLY A 150 -7.17 27.46 -11.77
C GLY A 150 -6.79 26.75 -10.47
N THR A 151 -7.21 25.49 -10.26
CA THR A 151 -6.74 24.70 -9.11
C THR A 151 -5.23 24.45 -9.20
N GLU A 152 -4.49 24.77 -8.15
CA GLU A 152 -3.09 24.41 -8.01
C GLU A 152 -2.96 22.97 -7.48
N VAL A 153 -2.28 22.10 -8.23
CA VAL A 153 -1.95 20.74 -7.82
C VAL A 153 -0.54 20.72 -7.28
N VAL A 154 -0.41 20.54 -5.97
CA VAL A 154 0.86 20.55 -5.24
C VAL A 154 1.30 19.12 -4.95
N ALA A 155 2.53 18.78 -5.31
CA ALA A 155 3.13 17.48 -5.01
C ALA A 155 4.63 17.61 -4.69
N HIS A 156 5.25 16.55 -4.18
CA HIS A 156 6.71 16.53 -3.98
C HIS A 156 7.47 16.52 -5.32
N ARG A 157 8.70 17.02 -5.37
CA ARG A 157 9.54 17.01 -6.58
C ARG A 157 9.72 15.62 -7.19
N GLU A 158 9.76 14.58 -6.38
CA GLU A 158 9.90 13.19 -6.85
C GLU A 158 8.61 12.58 -7.40
N TYR A 159 7.45 13.22 -7.21
CA TYR A 159 6.14 12.72 -7.65
C TYR A 159 6.10 12.36 -9.15
N PRO A 160 6.64 13.16 -10.08
CA PRO A 160 6.67 12.79 -11.50
C PRO A 160 7.43 11.49 -11.78
N GLU A 161 8.53 11.23 -11.05
CA GLU A 161 9.30 10.00 -11.20
C GLU A 161 8.55 8.81 -10.61
N GLU A 162 7.95 8.97 -9.43
CA GLU A 162 7.15 7.91 -8.80
C GLU A 162 5.93 7.53 -9.67
N GLN A 163 5.16 8.52 -10.13
CA GLN A 163 4.07 8.29 -11.09
C GLN A 163 4.53 7.62 -12.38
N ARG A 164 5.68 8.04 -12.93
CA ARG A 164 6.20 7.49 -14.18
C ARG A 164 6.46 5.99 -14.07
N TYR A 165 7.18 5.52 -13.04
CA TYR A 165 7.50 4.09 -12.96
C TYR A 165 6.30 3.27 -12.47
N LEU A 166 5.48 3.78 -11.54
CA LEU A 166 4.25 3.10 -11.10
C LEU A 166 3.31 2.89 -12.29
N LYS A 167 3.23 3.89 -13.20
CA LYS A 167 2.48 3.74 -14.45
C LYS A 167 3.16 2.82 -15.46
N GLN A 168 4.48 2.90 -15.63
CA GLN A 168 5.23 2.05 -16.57
C GLN A 168 5.12 0.56 -16.19
N LEU A 169 5.06 0.26 -14.89
CA LEU A 169 4.96 -1.09 -14.35
C LEU A 169 3.53 -1.42 -13.85
N GLU A 170 2.52 -0.70 -14.31
CA GLU A 170 1.15 -0.81 -13.79
C GLU A 170 0.62 -2.24 -13.83
N ASP A 171 0.77 -2.96 -14.95
CA ASP A 171 0.28 -4.35 -15.06
C ASP A 171 1.08 -5.31 -14.16
N TYR A 172 2.37 -5.05 -13.98
CA TYR A 172 3.24 -5.84 -13.12
C TYR A 172 2.85 -5.67 -11.64
N PHE A 173 2.70 -4.43 -11.17
CA PHE A 173 2.26 -4.16 -9.81
C PHE A 173 0.80 -4.52 -9.57
N TRP A 174 -0.06 -4.45 -10.58
CA TRP A 174 -1.47 -4.82 -10.47
C TRP A 174 -1.63 -6.30 -10.07
N PHE A 175 -0.87 -7.20 -10.69
CA PHE A 175 -0.90 -8.62 -10.34
C PHE A 175 -0.42 -8.86 -8.89
N ARG A 176 0.65 -8.18 -8.48
CA ARG A 176 1.20 -8.28 -7.12
C ARG A 176 0.22 -7.72 -6.09
N ASN A 177 -0.39 -6.58 -6.37
CA ASN A 177 -1.45 -6.00 -5.55
C ASN A 177 -2.64 -6.94 -5.45
N ARG A 178 -3.10 -7.56 -6.55
CA ARG A 178 -4.21 -8.53 -6.50
C ARG A 178 -3.89 -9.79 -5.68
N THR A 179 -2.61 -10.14 -5.52
CA THR A 179 -2.20 -11.22 -4.63
C THR A 179 -2.48 -10.88 -3.16
N LEU A 180 -2.31 -9.61 -2.78
CA LEU A 180 -2.51 -9.09 -1.43
C LEU A 180 -3.92 -8.51 -1.22
N PHE A 181 -4.57 -8.11 -2.31
CA PHE A 181 -5.89 -7.49 -2.37
C PHE A 181 -6.75 -8.20 -3.43
N PRO A 182 -7.18 -9.45 -3.15
CA PRO A 182 -7.89 -10.31 -4.12
C PRO A 182 -9.21 -9.72 -4.62
N PHE A 183 -9.76 -8.74 -3.92
CA PHE A 183 -10.96 -8.00 -4.30
C PHE A 183 -10.77 -7.13 -5.55
N MET A 184 -9.53 -6.75 -5.89
CA MET A 184 -9.24 -5.87 -7.02
C MET A 184 -9.74 -6.45 -8.36
N PRO A 185 -10.10 -5.59 -9.33
CA PRO A 185 -10.42 -6.00 -10.68
C PRO A 185 -9.30 -6.84 -11.33
N GLU A 186 -9.63 -7.60 -12.36
CA GLU A 186 -8.64 -8.49 -12.98
C GLU A 186 -7.52 -7.77 -13.69
N SER A 187 -7.80 -6.57 -14.18
CA SER A 187 -6.86 -5.72 -14.88
C SER A 187 -7.06 -4.27 -14.44
N PRO A 188 -5.99 -3.45 -14.48
CA PRO A 188 -6.08 -2.04 -14.10
C PRO A 188 -7.00 -1.28 -15.06
N PRO A 189 -7.83 -0.35 -14.55
CA PRO A 189 -8.55 0.58 -15.40
C PRO A 189 -7.55 1.44 -16.20
N LYS A 190 -7.70 1.48 -17.53
CA LYS A 190 -6.76 2.19 -18.43
C LYS A 190 -7.29 3.49 -19.00
N THR A 191 -8.58 3.80 -18.83
CA THR A 191 -9.24 4.92 -19.53
C THR A 191 -10.07 5.79 -18.58
N GLY A 192 -10.27 7.05 -19.00
CA GLY A 192 -11.15 8.01 -18.34
C GLY A 192 -10.73 8.38 -16.91
N MET A 193 -11.72 8.76 -16.11
CA MET A 193 -11.55 9.25 -14.74
C MET A 193 -10.96 8.20 -13.79
N PHE A 194 -11.04 6.90 -14.13
CA PHE A 194 -10.54 5.79 -13.31
C PHE A 194 -9.11 5.37 -13.64
N ALA A 195 -8.53 5.87 -14.74
CA ALA A 195 -7.16 5.54 -15.11
C ALA A 195 -6.15 6.12 -14.12
N TYR A 196 -5.24 5.28 -13.63
CA TYR A 196 -4.13 5.75 -12.81
C TYR A 196 -3.06 6.46 -13.65
N GLY A 197 -2.33 7.42 -13.06
CA GLY A 197 -1.31 8.24 -13.73
C GLY A 197 -1.86 9.52 -14.34
N ASN A 198 -1.07 10.17 -15.22
CA ASN A 198 -1.36 11.42 -15.95
C ASN A 198 -1.95 12.55 -15.09
N VAL A 199 -1.42 12.70 -13.88
CA VAL A 199 -1.61 13.90 -13.04
C VAL A 199 -0.31 14.68 -13.13
N VAL A 200 -0.38 15.91 -13.64
CA VAL A 200 0.78 16.81 -13.74
C VAL A 200 0.64 17.86 -12.65
N PRO A 201 1.48 17.83 -11.60
CA PRO A 201 1.47 18.88 -10.58
C PRO A 201 1.77 20.24 -11.22
N THR A 202 1.05 21.28 -10.80
CA THR A 202 1.34 22.66 -11.18
C THR A 202 2.46 23.25 -10.33
N GLN A 203 2.66 22.69 -9.13
CA GLN A 203 3.70 23.11 -8.21
C GLN A 203 4.38 21.90 -7.57
N LEU A 204 5.71 21.95 -7.51
CA LEU A 204 6.54 20.94 -6.87
C LEU A 204 7.21 21.54 -5.63
N VAL A 205 7.19 20.80 -4.53
CA VAL A 205 7.83 21.16 -3.26
C VAL A 205 8.97 20.18 -2.97
N ASP A 206 10.09 20.67 -2.46
CA ASP A 206 11.27 19.85 -2.15
C ASP A 206 12.10 20.45 -1.01
N GLN A 207 12.80 19.60 -0.27
CA GLN A 207 13.70 20.04 0.79
C GLN A 207 14.87 20.88 0.24
N PRO A 208 15.35 21.90 0.99
CA PRO A 208 14.91 22.29 2.33
C PRO A 208 13.70 23.25 2.34
N ASN A 209 13.15 23.58 1.17
CA ASN A 209 12.07 24.56 1.04
C ASN A 209 10.72 23.97 1.44
N ARG A 210 9.83 24.83 1.93
CA ARG A 210 8.43 24.53 2.21
C ARG A 210 7.58 25.42 1.31
N LEU A 211 6.36 25.01 1.01
CA LEU A 211 5.37 25.91 0.43
C LEU A 211 4.52 26.47 1.55
N GLU A 212 4.52 27.80 1.70
CA GLU A 212 3.72 28.50 2.70
C GLU A 212 2.77 29.47 2.00
N PHE A 213 1.49 29.44 2.38
CA PHE A 213 0.49 30.38 1.90
C PHE A 213 -0.61 30.57 2.94
N SER A 214 -1.36 31.66 2.81
CA SER A 214 -2.53 31.93 3.65
C SER A 214 -3.75 32.17 2.80
N GLN A 215 -4.86 31.57 3.17
CA GLN A 215 -6.13 31.71 2.46
C GLN A 215 -7.29 31.72 3.44
N GLY A 216 -8.17 32.73 3.31
CA GLY A 216 -9.36 32.87 4.13
C GLY A 216 -9.10 32.87 5.65
N GLY A 217 -7.92 33.36 6.07
CA GLY A 217 -7.52 33.44 7.47
C GLY A 217 -6.81 32.19 8.03
N VAL A 218 -6.61 31.14 7.22
CA VAL A 218 -5.89 29.93 7.60
C VAL A 218 -4.47 29.96 7.01
N HIS A 219 -3.47 29.60 7.81
CA HIS A 219 -2.08 29.47 7.37
C HIS A 219 -1.79 28.00 7.01
N PHE A 220 -1.29 27.77 5.80
CA PHE A 220 -0.95 26.45 5.28
C PHE A 220 0.56 26.33 5.06
N VAL A 221 1.14 25.25 5.54
CA VAL A 221 2.56 24.91 5.33
C VAL A 221 2.64 23.49 4.75
N VAL A 222 3.03 23.36 3.49
CA VAL A 222 3.27 22.06 2.84
C VAL A 222 4.72 21.65 3.07
N LEU A 223 4.89 20.45 3.62
CA LEU A 223 6.14 19.95 4.19
C LEU A 223 6.65 18.74 3.41
N PRO A 224 7.79 18.84 2.72
CA PRO A 224 8.52 17.68 2.19
C PRO A 224 8.99 16.73 3.28
N THR A 225 8.46 15.50 3.27
CA THR A 225 8.73 14.44 4.25
C THR A 225 9.14 13.13 3.56
N PRO A 226 10.23 13.14 2.76
CA PRO A 226 10.68 11.97 2.00
C PRO A 226 11.08 10.80 2.91
N GLY A 227 11.09 9.60 2.32
CA GLY A 227 11.49 8.36 2.99
C GLY A 227 10.36 7.68 3.76
N ALA A 228 9.17 8.29 3.83
CA ALA A 228 7.98 7.72 4.45
C ALA A 228 7.31 6.66 3.55
N GLU A 229 6.12 6.95 2.99
CA GLU A 229 5.44 6.05 2.05
C GLU A 229 6.22 5.94 0.73
N GLY A 230 6.64 7.09 0.20
CA GLY A 230 7.47 7.19 -1.00
C GLY A 230 8.62 8.17 -0.83
N SER A 231 9.41 8.31 -1.89
CA SER A 231 10.36 9.42 -2.01
C SER A 231 9.66 10.77 -2.24
N ASP A 232 8.38 10.73 -2.62
CA ASP A 232 7.54 11.85 -3.01
C ASP A 232 6.53 12.28 -1.94
N ASN A 233 6.82 11.99 -0.67
CA ASN A 233 5.89 12.17 0.42
C ASN A 233 5.84 13.63 0.93
N LEU A 234 4.62 14.13 1.19
CA LEU A 234 4.31 15.45 1.75
C LEU A 234 3.35 15.32 2.95
N CYS A 235 3.54 16.20 3.92
CA CYS A 235 2.52 16.54 4.92
C CYS A 235 1.98 17.96 4.67
N LEU A 236 0.77 18.24 5.17
CA LEU A 236 0.26 19.60 5.30
C LEU A 236 0.12 19.96 6.79
N TRP A 237 0.64 21.12 7.17
CA TRP A 237 0.63 21.61 8.53
C TRP A 237 -0.15 22.92 8.64
N LEU A 238 -1.04 22.99 9.62
CA LEU A 238 -1.76 24.19 10.02
C LEU A 238 -1.19 24.66 11.37
N PRO A 239 -0.25 25.64 11.38
CA PRO A 239 0.52 26.00 12.56
C PRO A 239 -0.29 26.65 13.68
N ASP A 240 -1.35 27.38 13.32
CA ASP A 240 -2.19 28.12 14.26
C ASP A 240 -3.17 27.18 14.98
N GLU A 241 -3.67 26.16 14.26
CA GLU A 241 -4.60 25.14 14.78
C GLU A 241 -3.90 23.90 15.33
N LYS A 242 -2.59 23.80 15.13
CA LYS A 242 -1.77 22.63 15.51
C LYS A 242 -2.25 21.31 14.91
N VAL A 243 -2.69 21.34 13.65
CA VAL A 243 -3.19 20.16 12.92
C VAL A 243 -2.23 19.74 11.81
N LEU A 244 -1.81 18.47 11.86
CA LEU A 244 -0.95 17.84 10.85
C LEU A 244 -1.75 16.85 10.00
N PHE A 245 -1.93 17.16 8.72
CA PHE A 245 -2.39 16.20 7.72
C PHE A 245 -1.20 15.39 7.24
N SER A 246 -1.21 14.10 7.55
CA SER A 246 -0.01 13.25 7.44
C SER A 246 0.03 12.37 6.20
N GLY A 247 -1.09 12.22 5.48
CA GLY A 247 -1.21 11.20 4.45
C GLY A 247 -0.88 9.84 5.07
N ASP A 248 0.12 9.18 4.47
CA ASP A 248 0.68 7.91 4.93
C ASP A 248 2.12 8.07 5.45
N SER A 249 2.47 9.27 5.93
CA SER A 249 3.79 9.51 6.53
C SER A 249 4.07 8.57 7.72
N PHE A 250 3.03 8.12 8.41
CA PHE A 250 3.12 7.14 9.49
C PHE A 250 2.55 5.77 9.08
N GLY A 251 2.14 5.64 7.81
CA GLY A 251 1.33 4.59 7.21
C GLY A 251 -0.09 4.50 7.81
N PRO A 252 -0.84 3.42 7.52
CA PRO A 252 -2.29 3.37 7.77
C PRO A 252 -2.71 3.24 9.23
N ASN A 253 -1.77 2.99 10.16
CA ASN A 253 -2.04 2.94 11.60
C ASN A 253 -1.04 3.80 12.35
N PHE A 254 -1.44 4.36 13.49
CA PHE A 254 -0.58 5.19 14.32
C PHE A 254 -0.68 4.80 15.81
N PRO A 255 0.44 4.58 16.52
CA PRO A 255 1.81 4.45 15.99
C PRO A 255 2.08 3.03 15.48
N GLN A 256 2.87 2.91 14.41
CA GLN A 256 3.30 1.61 13.86
C GLN A 256 4.75 1.68 13.40
N PHE A 257 5.38 0.51 13.26
CA PHE A 257 6.65 0.43 12.55
C PHE A 257 6.39 0.69 11.06
N PRO A 258 7.11 1.62 10.42
CA PRO A 258 6.83 2.00 9.04
C PRO A 258 7.11 0.84 8.08
N ASN A 259 6.40 0.82 6.96
CA ASN A 259 6.90 0.13 5.79
C ASN A 259 8.12 0.89 5.28
N VAL A 260 9.34 0.48 5.65
CA VAL A 260 10.55 0.89 4.88
C VAL A 260 10.69 0.06 3.58
N PHE A 261 9.78 -0.90 3.40
CA PHE A 261 9.53 -1.71 2.21
C PHE A 261 8.05 -2.11 2.19
N THR A 262 7.51 -2.39 1.00
CA THR A 262 6.18 -2.96 0.82
C THR A 262 6.24 -4.31 0.09
N MET A 263 5.50 -5.31 0.57
CA MET A 263 5.41 -6.63 -0.09
C MET A 263 4.86 -6.54 -1.52
N ARG A 264 4.10 -5.47 -1.81
CA ARG A 264 3.62 -5.11 -3.16
C ARG A 264 4.78 -4.97 -4.15
N GLY A 265 5.97 -4.65 -3.65
CA GLY A 265 7.20 -4.43 -4.40
C GLY A 265 7.24 -3.02 -4.93
N GLU A 266 8.12 -2.18 -4.39
CA GLU A 266 8.37 -0.81 -4.84
C GLU A 266 9.84 -0.47 -4.63
N LYS A 267 10.26 0.75 -5.00
CA LYS A 267 11.59 1.25 -4.66
C LYS A 267 11.79 1.20 -3.14
N ILE A 268 13.00 0.87 -2.72
CA ILE A 268 13.34 0.80 -1.29
C ILE A 268 13.27 2.20 -0.69
N ARG A 269 12.60 2.33 0.45
CA ARG A 269 12.47 3.59 1.16
C ARG A 269 13.71 3.83 2.01
N LYS A 270 14.05 5.10 2.19
CA LYS A 270 15.32 5.51 2.78
C LYS A 270 15.14 5.80 4.27
N PRO A 271 15.64 4.93 5.17
CA PRO A 271 15.36 5.04 6.60
C PRO A 271 15.93 6.32 7.23
N ILE A 272 17.08 6.80 6.75
CA ILE A 272 17.69 8.04 7.26
C ILE A 272 16.87 9.29 6.90
N GLU A 273 16.35 9.34 5.68
CA GLU A 273 15.46 10.43 5.25
C GLU A 273 14.15 10.38 6.05
N TYR A 274 13.62 9.18 6.31
CA TYR A 274 12.43 9.02 7.15
C TYR A 274 12.63 9.50 8.59
N ILE A 275 13.77 9.17 9.19
CA ILE A 275 14.14 9.64 10.53
C ILE A 275 14.21 11.17 10.58
N ALA A 276 14.82 11.81 9.58
CA ALA A 276 14.88 13.27 9.49
C ALA A 276 13.48 13.89 9.32
N SER A 277 12.61 13.26 8.52
CA SER A 277 11.20 13.64 8.40
C SER A 277 10.47 13.54 9.74
N LEU A 278 10.68 12.47 10.52
CA LEU A 278 10.10 12.34 11.86
C LEU A 278 10.61 13.40 12.83
N GLU A 279 11.91 13.72 12.81
CA GLU A 279 12.50 14.79 13.63
C GLU A 279 11.83 16.14 13.35
N MET A 280 11.66 16.49 12.08
CA MET A 280 10.93 17.70 11.68
C MET A 280 9.50 17.71 12.20
N LEU A 281 8.77 16.59 12.09
CA LEU A 281 7.36 16.51 12.51
C LEU A 281 7.20 16.53 14.04
N ILE A 282 8.18 16.03 14.80
CA ILE A 282 8.21 16.13 16.27
C ILE A 282 8.32 17.59 16.72
N GLU A 283 9.11 18.40 16.02
CA GLU A 283 9.32 19.82 16.35
C GLU A 283 8.08 20.70 16.14
N LEU A 284 7.14 20.27 15.29
CA LEU A 284 5.87 20.98 15.07
C LEU A 284 4.95 20.93 16.30
N GLU A 285 5.12 19.91 17.15
CA GLU A 285 4.29 19.58 18.30
C GLU A 285 2.77 19.59 17.99
N PRO A 286 2.29 18.74 17.04
CA PRO A 286 0.89 18.68 16.66
C PRO A 286 -0.02 18.28 17.82
N GLU A 287 -1.18 18.93 17.92
CA GLU A 287 -2.25 18.56 18.86
C GLU A 287 -3.23 17.56 18.23
N MET A 288 -3.30 17.53 16.89
CA MET A 288 -4.06 16.58 16.11
C MET A 288 -3.28 16.12 14.87
N ILE A 289 -3.31 14.81 14.60
CA ILE A 289 -2.90 14.24 13.33
C ILE A 289 -4.14 13.77 12.57
N VAL A 290 -4.27 14.19 11.32
CA VAL A 290 -5.30 13.75 10.39
C VAL A 290 -4.65 12.86 9.32
N PRO A 291 -4.73 11.54 9.44
CA PRO A 291 -4.22 10.59 8.45
C PRO A 291 -5.17 10.43 7.25
N SER A 292 -4.63 9.92 6.16
CA SER A 292 -5.42 9.53 4.98
C SER A 292 -6.00 8.12 5.08
N HIS A 293 -5.77 7.40 6.18
CA HIS A 293 -6.50 6.18 6.56
C HIS A 293 -6.97 6.28 8.00
N GLN A 294 -8.06 5.59 8.36
CA GLN A 294 -8.59 5.55 9.73
C GLN A 294 -9.05 6.91 10.28
N ASP A 295 -9.19 7.01 11.60
CA ASP A 295 -9.70 8.19 12.31
C ASP A 295 -8.55 9.12 12.78
N PRO A 296 -8.79 10.42 12.99
CA PRO A 296 -7.79 11.36 13.51
C PRO A 296 -7.28 11.01 14.92
N ILE A 297 -5.99 11.27 15.16
CA ILE A 297 -5.34 11.13 16.47
C ILE A 297 -5.29 12.48 17.16
N ARG A 298 -5.55 12.52 18.48
CA ARG A 298 -5.56 13.74 19.30
C ARG A 298 -4.73 13.57 20.56
N GLY A 299 -4.16 14.67 21.05
CA GLY A 299 -3.43 14.73 22.31
C GLY A 299 -1.94 14.95 22.07
N LYS A 300 -1.49 16.18 22.32
CA LYS A 300 -0.13 16.67 22.05
C LYS A 300 0.95 15.75 22.64
N GLU A 301 0.82 15.42 23.91
CA GLU A 301 1.82 14.66 24.66
C GLU A 301 1.93 13.23 24.14
N GLN A 302 0.79 12.58 23.87
CA GLN A 302 0.75 11.23 23.32
C GLN A 302 1.31 11.18 21.91
N ILE A 303 0.86 12.10 21.03
CA ILE A 303 1.37 12.20 19.66
C ILE A 303 2.89 12.39 19.67
N ARG A 304 3.39 13.31 20.48
CA ARG A 304 4.82 13.59 20.57
C ARG A 304 5.60 12.36 21.08
N ALA A 305 5.10 11.66 22.09
CA ALA A 305 5.72 10.45 22.61
C ALA A 305 5.77 9.33 21.56
N ASP A 306 4.68 9.16 20.80
CA ASP A 306 4.56 8.16 19.75
C ASP A 306 5.45 8.46 18.54
N LEU A 307 5.55 9.72 18.10
CA LEU A 307 6.47 10.12 17.05
C LEU A 307 7.94 9.89 17.44
N ILE A 308 8.30 10.20 18.69
CA ILE A 308 9.64 9.90 19.22
C ILE A 308 9.90 8.40 19.21
N LYS A 309 8.94 7.60 19.69
CA LYS A 309 9.07 6.15 19.69
C LYS A 309 9.25 5.60 18.28
N MET A 310 8.48 6.10 17.30
CA MET A 310 8.64 5.74 15.89
C MET A 310 10.04 6.07 15.36
N ARG A 311 10.54 7.28 15.62
CA ARG A 311 11.89 7.71 15.21
C ARG A 311 12.96 6.80 15.81
N ASP A 312 12.87 6.54 17.11
CA ASP A 312 13.87 5.77 17.85
C ASP A 312 13.84 4.29 17.46
N ALA A 313 12.65 3.72 17.19
CA ALA A 313 12.50 2.37 16.68
C ALA A 313 13.12 2.19 15.29
N VAL A 314 12.87 3.11 14.35
CA VAL A 314 13.46 3.05 13.00
C VAL A 314 14.98 3.20 13.08
N ARG A 315 15.47 4.13 13.89
CA ARG A 315 16.90 4.34 14.14
C ARG A 315 17.54 3.09 14.74
N TYR A 316 16.93 2.48 15.74
CA TYR A 316 17.41 1.24 16.36
C TYR A 316 17.55 0.11 15.35
N VAL A 317 16.50 -0.16 14.55
CA VAL A 317 16.53 -1.26 13.56
C VAL A 317 17.59 -0.97 12.48
N HIS A 318 17.70 0.29 12.03
CA HIS A 318 18.73 0.72 11.11
C HIS A 318 20.14 0.47 11.67
N ASP A 319 20.43 1.01 12.85
CA ASP A 319 21.76 0.96 13.45
C ASP A 319 22.17 -0.47 13.80
N ALA A 320 21.22 -1.29 14.29
CA ALA A 320 21.44 -2.71 14.55
C ALA A 320 21.73 -3.50 13.25
N THR A 321 21.03 -3.19 12.16
CA THR A 321 21.27 -3.81 10.85
C THR A 321 22.67 -3.46 10.35
N VAL A 322 23.05 -2.18 10.36
CA VAL A 322 24.38 -1.71 9.93
C VAL A 322 25.49 -2.29 10.81
N ALA A 323 25.30 -2.35 12.12
CA ALA A 323 26.25 -2.99 13.04
C ALA A 323 26.43 -4.48 12.72
N GLY A 324 25.34 -5.19 12.42
CA GLY A 324 25.33 -6.58 12.00
C GLY A 324 26.09 -6.83 10.69
N MET A 325 25.84 -5.98 9.68
CA MET A 325 26.57 -6.02 8.41
C MET A 325 28.07 -5.85 8.63
N ASN A 326 28.48 -4.86 9.41
CA ASN A 326 29.89 -4.61 9.73
C ASN A 326 30.54 -5.74 10.54
N ALA A 327 29.75 -6.50 11.29
CA ALA A 327 30.20 -7.69 12.02
C ALA A 327 30.27 -8.96 11.15
N GLY A 328 29.90 -8.88 9.87
CA GLY A 328 29.92 -10.02 8.95
C GLY A 328 28.76 -11.01 9.13
N LYS A 329 27.70 -10.61 9.83
CA LYS A 329 26.47 -11.42 9.93
C LYS A 329 25.72 -11.39 8.60
N THR A 330 25.10 -12.49 8.24
CA THR A 330 24.21 -12.59 7.07
C THR A 330 22.90 -11.83 7.30
N VAL A 331 22.21 -11.45 6.23
CA VAL A 331 20.89 -10.83 6.32
C VAL A 331 19.89 -11.70 7.09
N HIS A 332 19.96 -13.02 6.94
CA HIS A 332 19.04 -13.97 7.59
C HIS A 332 19.27 -14.08 9.10
N GLU A 333 20.52 -14.05 9.56
CA GLU A 333 20.83 -13.96 10.99
C GLU A 333 20.25 -12.68 11.59
N LEU A 334 20.43 -11.53 10.92
CA LEU A 334 19.90 -10.26 11.39
C LEU A 334 18.37 -10.22 11.41
N MET A 335 17.71 -10.80 10.40
CA MET A 335 16.25 -10.92 10.37
C MET A 335 15.70 -11.73 11.56
N ALA A 336 16.47 -12.69 12.06
CA ALA A 336 16.08 -13.55 13.18
C ALA A 336 16.39 -12.92 14.54
N GLU A 337 17.50 -12.18 14.65
CA GLU A 337 18.00 -11.63 15.92
C GLU A 337 17.44 -10.25 16.27
N ILE A 338 17.22 -9.37 15.27
CA ILE A 338 16.83 -7.99 15.53
C ILE A 338 15.33 -7.93 15.84
N ALA A 339 15.02 -7.57 17.08
CA ALA A 339 13.69 -7.26 17.56
C ALA A 339 13.70 -5.91 18.29
N LEU A 340 12.56 -5.21 18.30
CA LEU A 340 12.40 -3.97 19.05
C LEU A 340 12.45 -4.28 20.56
N PRO A 341 13.20 -3.51 21.36
CA PRO A 341 13.10 -3.59 22.81
C PRO A 341 11.72 -3.07 23.28
N THR A 342 11.30 -3.48 24.47
CA THR A 342 9.94 -3.22 25.00
C THR A 342 9.54 -1.74 24.97
N GLU A 343 10.48 -0.83 25.24
CA GLU A 343 10.24 0.62 25.24
C GLU A 343 10.02 1.20 23.83
N LEU A 344 10.44 0.49 22.78
CA LEU A 344 10.27 0.87 21.37
C LEU A 344 9.21 0.02 20.67
N GLU A 345 8.41 -0.75 21.40
CA GLU A 345 7.40 -1.61 20.79
C GLU A 345 6.35 -0.78 20.02
N LEU A 346 6.14 -1.17 18.76
CA LEU A 346 5.22 -0.55 17.82
C LEU A 346 4.36 -1.62 17.15
N LEU A 347 3.18 -1.22 16.68
CA LEU A 347 2.35 -2.09 15.85
C LEU A 347 3.13 -2.53 14.60
N GLN A 348 3.00 -3.81 14.25
CA GLN A 348 3.61 -4.40 13.05
C GLN A 348 2.57 -5.04 12.12
N ILE A 349 1.36 -4.46 12.11
CA ILE A 349 0.21 -4.91 11.30
C ILE A 349 0.45 -4.64 9.80
N HIS A 350 1.27 -3.64 9.49
CA HIS A 350 1.59 -3.24 8.12
C HIS A 350 3.09 -3.39 7.84
N GLY A 351 3.94 -2.54 8.45
CA GLY A 351 5.38 -2.74 8.49
C GLY A 351 5.78 -3.84 9.45
N LYS A 352 6.93 -4.50 9.19
CA LYS A 352 7.46 -5.57 10.03
C LYS A 352 8.98 -5.42 10.17
N VAL A 353 9.48 -5.53 11.38
CA VAL A 353 10.89 -5.30 11.71
C VAL A 353 11.81 -6.24 10.95
N SER A 354 11.51 -7.54 10.91
CA SER A 354 12.36 -8.50 10.19
C SER A 354 12.40 -8.21 8.68
N TRP A 355 11.32 -7.70 8.09
CA TRP A 355 11.33 -7.26 6.69
C TRP A 355 12.08 -5.95 6.49
N ALA A 356 12.00 -5.05 7.46
CA ALA A 356 12.76 -3.81 7.47
C ALA A 356 14.26 -4.06 7.53
N VAL A 357 14.73 -5.01 8.34
CA VAL A 357 16.14 -5.44 8.37
C VAL A 357 16.60 -5.83 6.97
N LYS A 358 15.85 -6.69 6.28
CA LYS A 358 16.17 -7.07 4.90
C LYS A 358 16.16 -5.86 3.96
N SER A 359 15.15 -5.00 4.05
CA SER A 359 15.07 -3.81 3.20
C SER A 359 16.24 -2.84 3.41
N ILE A 360 16.67 -2.65 4.65
CA ILE A 360 17.79 -1.77 5.00
C ILE A 360 19.10 -2.38 4.51
N TRP A 361 19.26 -3.70 4.60
CA TRP A 361 20.38 -4.40 3.98
C TRP A 361 20.43 -4.14 2.47
N GLU A 362 19.31 -4.38 1.77
CA GLU A 362 19.20 -4.21 0.32
C GLU A 362 19.38 -2.75 -0.12
N TYR A 363 18.98 -1.79 0.73
CA TYR A 363 19.23 -0.37 0.51
C TYR A 363 20.73 -0.06 0.35
N TYR A 364 21.58 -0.71 1.17
CA TYR A 364 23.03 -0.46 1.17
C TYR A 364 23.82 -1.41 0.25
N ALA A 365 23.44 -2.69 0.19
CA ALA A 365 24.22 -3.73 -0.48
C ALA A 365 23.58 -4.22 -1.80
N THR A 366 22.29 -3.95 -2.02
CA THR A 366 21.53 -4.40 -3.20
C THR A 366 21.57 -5.94 -3.38
N TRP A 367 21.25 -6.40 -4.58
CA TRP A 367 20.95 -7.80 -4.93
C TRP A 367 22.14 -8.77 -4.89
N PHE A 368 23.38 -8.28 -4.88
CA PHE A 368 24.57 -9.13 -4.93
C PHE A 368 25.17 -9.29 -3.54
N HIS A 369 24.95 -10.45 -2.93
CA HIS A 369 25.25 -10.73 -1.53
C HIS A 369 26.63 -11.34 -1.31
N PHE A 370 27.32 -11.75 -2.39
CA PHE A 370 28.62 -12.44 -2.33
C PHE A 370 28.57 -13.83 -1.67
N ASP A 371 27.38 -14.44 -1.56
CA ASP A 371 27.20 -15.76 -0.94
C ASP A 371 27.50 -16.88 -1.94
N SER A 372 27.21 -16.66 -3.24
CA SER A 372 27.42 -17.66 -4.28
C SER A 372 27.84 -17.08 -5.63
N THR A 373 28.67 -17.84 -6.36
CA THR A 373 29.01 -17.54 -7.77
C THR A 373 27.76 -17.55 -8.67
N THR A 374 26.71 -18.30 -8.32
CA THR A 374 25.49 -18.40 -9.13
C THR A 374 24.67 -17.12 -9.16
N GLU A 375 24.84 -16.22 -8.19
CA GLU A 375 24.15 -14.91 -8.18
C GLU A 375 24.48 -14.06 -9.41
N LEU A 376 25.66 -14.25 -10.01
CA LEU A 376 26.08 -13.53 -11.22
C LEU A 376 25.32 -13.95 -12.48
N TYR A 377 24.61 -15.07 -12.45
CA TYR A 377 24.09 -15.72 -13.66
C TYR A 377 22.58 -15.96 -13.59
N ALA A 378 21.94 -15.98 -14.75
CA ALA A 378 20.48 -16.04 -14.87
C ALA A 378 19.86 -17.43 -14.58
N VAL A 379 20.63 -18.41 -14.11
CA VAL A 379 20.13 -19.76 -13.78
C VAL A 379 19.81 -19.81 -12.29
N PRO A 380 18.53 -19.75 -11.89
CA PRO A 380 18.15 -19.80 -10.48
C PRO A 380 18.27 -21.22 -9.93
N LEU A 381 18.34 -21.33 -8.60
CA LEU A 381 18.27 -22.63 -7.91
C LEU A 381 17.03 -23.44 -8.31
N SER A 382 15.90 -22.77 -8.57
CA SER A 382 14.66 -23.43 -9.02
C SER A 382 14.79 -24.18 -10.36
N ALA A 383 15.78 -23.85 -11.19
CA ALA A 383 16.01 -24.54 -12.45
C ALA A 383 16.59 -25.96 -12.26
N VAL A 384 17.23 -26.24 -11.13
CA VAL A 384 17.80 -27.56 -10.79
C VAL A 384 16.95 -28.34 -9.81
N GLN A 385 15.90 -27.74 -9.24
CA GLN A 385 14.99 -28.42 -8.30
C GLN A 385 14.38 -29.73 -8.85
N PRO A 386 13.94 -29.83 -10.13
CA PRO A 386 13.46 -31.11 -10.67
C PRO A 386 14.52 -32.22 -10.69
N GLU A 387 15.79 -31.86 -10.94
CA GLU A 387 16.91 -32.82 -10.90
C GLU A 387 17.17 -33.28 -9.47
N LEU A 388 17.17 -32.36 -8.50
CA LEU A 388 17.29 -32.68 -7.08
C LEU A 388 16.15 -33.61 -6.61
N ALA A 389 14.93 -33.35 -7.06
CA ALA A 389 13.77 -34.20 -6.78
C ALA A 389 13.91 -35.60 -7.39
N ALA A 390 14.42 -35.70 -8.61
CA ALA A 390 14.68 -36.99 -9.26
C ALA A 390 15.78 -37.79 -8.56
N LEU A 391 16.81 -37.11 -8.02
CA LEU A 391 17.90 -37.74 -7.28
C LEU A 391 17.46 -38.26 -5.90
N ALA A 392 16.68 -37.47 -5.16
CA ALA A 392 16.27 -37.81 -3.79
C ALA A 392 14.96 -38.60 -3.70
N GLY A 393 14.09 -38.50 -4.72
CA GLY A 393 12.74 -39.08 -4.74
C GLY A 393 11.71 -38.17 -4.06
N VAL A 394 10.60 -37.89 -4.76
CA VAL A 394 9.55 -36.97 -4.30
C VAL A 394 8.88 -37.41 -2.99
N ASP A 395 8.68 -38.72 -2.80
CA ASP A 395 8.11 -39.31 -1.59
C ASP A 395 8.99 -39.07 -0.36
N ALA A 396 10.30 -39.33 -0.50
CA ALA A 396 11.26 -39.17 0.60
C ALA A 396 11.39 -37.69 1.02
N ILE A 397 11.36 -36.77 0.05
CA ILE A 397 11.34 -35.33 0.34
C ILE A 397 10.05 -34.95 1.08
N ALA A 398 8.90 -35.47 0.64
CA ALA A 398 7.61 -35.20 1.28
C ALA A 398 7.56 -35.72 2.73
N GLU A 399 8.04 -36.94 2.98
CA GLU A 399 8.14 -37.51 4.33
C GLU A 399 9.03 -36.65 5.24
N LYS A 400 10.20 -36.22 4.72
CA LYS A 400 11.10 -35.34 5.48
C LYS A 400 10.46 -33.98 5.77
N ALA A 401 9.75 -33.40 4.80
CA ALA A 401 9.02 -32.16 5.00
C ALA A 401 7.91 -32.31 6.05
N ALA A 402 7.17 -33.42 6.06
CA ALA A 402 6.16 -33.70 7.07
C ALA A 402 6.77 -33.81 8.48
N ALA A 403 7.97 -34.40 8.60
CA ALA A 403 8.70 -34.42 9.87
C ALA A 403 9.07 -33.01 10.36
N HIS A 404 9.48 -32.10 9.45
CA HIS A 404 9.73 -30.70 9.78
C HIS A 404 8.44 -29.98 10.22
N VAL A 405 7.32 -30.20 9.54
CA VAL A 405 6.01 -29.66 9.97
C VAL A 405 5.66 -30.14 11.38
N ALA A 406 5.81 -31.44 11.67
CA ALA A 406 5.56 -32.01 12.99
C ALA A 406 6.48 -31.43 14.09
N ALA A 407 7.67 -30.97 13.72
CA ALA A 407 8.61 -30.28 14.62
C ALA A 407 8.35 -28.77 14.75
N GLY A 408 7.39 -28.20 14.01
CA GLY A 408 7.11 -26.76 13.96
C GLY A 408 8.01 -25.97 13.00
N GLU A 409 8.90 -26.64 12.27
CA GLU A 409 9.88 -26.11 11.32
C GLU A 409 9.23 -25.89 9.93
N ASN A 410 8.19 -25.07 9.91
CA ASN A 410 7.32 -24.93 8.73
C ASN A 410 8.02 -24.29 7.53
N LEU A 411 9.02 -23.43 7.72
CA LEU A 411 9.73 -22.79 6.61
C LEU A 411 10.71 -23.77 5.94
N GLU A 412 11.40 -24.57 6.74
CA GLU A 412 12.26 -25.66 6.31
C GLU A 412 11.46 -26.70 5.52
N ALA A 413 10.27 -27.07 6.03
CA ALA A 413 9.33 -27.91 5.29
C ALA A 413 8.97 -27.32 3.93
N LEU A 414 8.64 -26.02 3.85
CA LEU A 414 8.29 -25.37 2.59
C LEU A 414 9.45 -25.39 1.57
N HIS A 415 10.70 -25.19 2.00
CA HIS A 415 11.86 -25.30 1.11
C HIS A 415 11.99 -26.69 0.49
N LEU A 416 11.78 -27.75 1.26
CA LEU A 416 11.76 -29.12 0.76
C LEU A 416 10.59 -29.37 -0.20
N LEU A 417 9.41 -28.86 0.14
CA LEU A 417 8.21 -29.04 -0.67
C LEU A 417 8.29 -28.30 -2.01
N GLU A 418 9.01 -27.18 -2.09
CA GLU A 418 9.32 -26.53 -3.37
C GLU A 418 10.14 -27.44 -4.29
N VAL A 419 11.14 -28.15 -3.76
CA VAL A 419 11.91 -29.15 -4.52
C VAL A 419 11.01 -30.30 -4.97
N SER A 420 10.26 -30.90 -4.04
CA SER A 420 9.37 -32.03 -4.32
C SER A 420 8.33 -31.68 -5.42
N LEU A 421 7.66 -30.54 -5.29
CA LEU A 421 6.63 -30.09 -6.25
C LEU A 421 7.20 -29.60 -7.58
N ALA A 422 8.50 -29.27 -7.65
CA ALA A 422 9.16 -29.04 -8.93
C ALA A 422 9.40 -30.35 -9.70
N GLY A 423 9.58 -31.47 -8.99
CA GLY A 423 9.69 -32.81 -9.58
C GLY A 423 8.35 -33.42 -9.99
N ASP A 424 7.34 -33.31 -9.12
CA ASP A 424 5.94 -33.69 -9.42
C ASP A 424 4.97 -32.65 -8.83
N PRO A 425 4.46 -31.72 -9.66
CA PRO A 425 3.52 -30.67 -9.22
C PRO A 425 2.17 -31.21 -8.71
N SER A 426 1.84 -32.46 -9.04
CA SER A 426 0.59 -33.12 -8.64
C SER A 426 0.75 -34.04 -7.42
N HIS A 427 1.95 -34.11 -6.86
CA HIS A 427 2.26 -35.01 -5.75
C HIS A 427 1.41 -34.70 -4.52
N ARG A 428 0.42 -35.56 -4.26
CA ARG A 428 -0.64 -35.28 -3.30
C ARG A 428 -0.11 -35.09 -1.87
N ALA A 429 0.78 -35.97 -1.41
CA ALA A 429 1.33 -35.87 -0.05
C ALA A 429 2.09 -34.54 0.14
N SER A 430 2.86 -34.10 -0.86
CA SER A 430 3.58 -32.81 -0.79
C SER A 430 2.61 -31.63 -0.74
N LEU A 431 1.53 -31.66 -1.52
CA LEU A 431 0.52 -30.60 -1.50
C LEU A 431 -0.24 -30.57 -0.15
N GLU A 432 -0.57 -31.72 0.43
CA GLU A 432 -1.21 -31.83 1.74
C GLU A 432 -0.29 -31.32 2.86
N THR A 433 0.98 -31.74 2.90
CA THR A 433 1.97 -31.23 3.86
C THR A 433 2.21 -29.73 3.68
N ARG A 434 2.22 -29.23 2.45
CA ARG A 434 2.34 -27.79 2.17
C ARG A 434 1.16 -27.01 2.71
N LEU A 435 -0.04 -27.54 2.60
CA LEU A 435 -1.24 -26.91 3.14
C LEU A 435 -1.17 -26.80 4.67
N GLU A 436 -0.70 -27.84 5.36
CA GLU A 436 -0.49 -27.83 6.80
C GLU A 436 0.57 -26.81 7.22
N ALA A 437 1.73 -26.80 6.57
CA ALA A 437 2.78 -25.81 6.82
C ALA A 437 2.29 -24.37 6.66
N LEU A 438 1.57 -24.08 5.57
CA LEU A 438 1.02 -22.75 5.32
C LEU A 438 -0.07 -22.36 6.34
N ALA A 439 -0.90 -23.31 6.78
CA ALA A 439 -1.91 -23.08 7.81
C ALA A 439 -1.27 -22.75 9.17
N ASN A 440 -0.21 -23.47 9.54
CA ASN A 440 0.56 -23.18 10.76
C ASN A 440 1.19 -21.78 10.72
N LEU A 441 1.76 -21.38 9.57
CA LEU A 441 2.31 -20.03 9.40
C LEU A 441 1.22 -18.96 9.44
N LEU A 442 0.05 -19.21 8.86
CA LEU A 442 -1.09 -18.27 8.91
C LEU A 442 -1.56 -18.09 10.35
N HIS A 443 -1.73 -19.19 11.09
CA HIS A 443 -2.11 -19.15 12.50
C HIS A 443 -1.07 -18.39 13.35
N ARG A 444 0.23 -18.59 13.08
CA ARG A 444 1.29 -17.81 13.71
C ARG A 444 1.20 -16.32 13.38
N ALA A 445 0.93 -15.96 12.12
CA ALA A 445 0.77 -14.57 11.72
C ALA A 445 -0.42 -13.91 12.46
N GLU A 446 -1.54 -14.61 12.56
CA GLU A 446 -2.76 -14.17 13.28
C GLU A 446 -2.54 -13.98 14.79
N THR A 447 -1.72 -14.83 15.40
CA THR A 447 -1.48 -14.85 16.86
C THR A 447 -0.26 -14.03 17.30
N THR A 448 0.52 -13.49 16.35
CA THR A 448 1.66 -12.62 16.64
C THR A 448 1.34 -11.16 16.29
N PHE A 449 1.90 -10.62 15.20
CA PHE A 449 1.73 -9.22 14.82
C PHE A 449 0.45 -8.94 14.05
N ASN A 450 -0.30 -9.98 13.67
CA ASN A 450 -1.49 -9.87 12.83
C ASN A 450 -1.19 -9.07 11.54
N ASN A 451 -0.02 -9.34 10.93
CA ASN A 451 0.46 -8.57 9.78
C ASN A 451 -0.39 -8.88 8.54
N SER A 452 -1.06 -7.85 8.04
CA SER A 452 -2.00 -7.91 6.92
C SER A 452 -1.38 -8.53 5.66
N TYR A 453 -0.20 -8.09 5.24
CA TYR A 453 0.44 -8.60 4.03
C TYR A 453 0.91 -10.05 4.17
N GLU A 454 1.43 -10.43 5.33
CA GLU A 454 1.84 -11.82 5.61
C GLU A 454 0.64 -12.75 5.51
N MET A 455 -0.44 -12.40 6.18
CA MET A 455 -1.67 -13.18 6.19
C MET A 455 -2.28 -13.31 4.80
N ASP A 456 -2.40 -12.20 4.06
CA ASP A 456 -3.04 -12.21 2.75
C ASP A 456 -2.21 -12.99 1.72
N PHE A 457 -0.87 -12.91 1.80
CA PHE A 457 0.01 -13.74 0.98
C PHE A 457 -0.11 -15.24 1.35
N LEU A 458 -0.15 -15.59 2.63
CA LEU A 458 -0.32 -16.98 3.08
C LEU A 458 -1.67 -17.55 2.65
N LYS A 459 -2.76 -16.79 2.78
CA LYS A 459 -4.10 -17.16 2.28
C LYS A 459 -4.09 -17.39 0.77
N TYR A 460 -3.41 -16.55 0.01
CA TYR A 460 -3.22 -16.76 -1.43
C TYR A 460 -2.49 -18.09 -1.71
N ARG A 461 -1.39 -18.38 -1.02
CA ARG A 461 -0.63 -19.63 -1.19
C ARG A 461 -1.44 -20.87 -0.78
N ILE A 462 -2.27 -20.76 0.27
CA ILE A 462 -3.22 -21.80 0.69
C ILE A 462 -4.23 -22.07 -0.42
N ARG A 463 -4.84 -21.02 -0.98
CA ARG A 463 -5.81 -21.15 -2.08
C ARG A 463 -5.20 -21.83 -3.31
N VAL A 464 -4.02 -21.39 -3.76
CA VAL A 464 -3.29 -22.03 -4.88
C VAL A 464 -3.01 -23.51 -4.60
N THR A 465 -2.66 -23.86 -3.36
CA THR A 465 -2.38 -25.26 -2.98
C THR A 465 -3.65 -26.11 -2.98
N LYS A 466 -4.79 -25.57 -2.51
CA LYS A 466 -6.10 -26.24 -2.57
C LYS A 466 -6.59 -26.46 -4.00
N GLU A 467 -6.40 -25.47 -4.86
CA GLU A 467 -6.72 -25.58 -6.30
C GLU A 467 -5.91 -26.73 -6.94
N ALA A 468 -4.62 -26.85 -6.64
CA ALA A 468 -3.76 -27.93 -7.13
C ALA A 468 -4.18 -29.34 -6.61
N LEU A 469 -4.73 -29.43 -5.39
CA LEU A 469 -5.27 -30.67 -4.83
C LEU A 469 -6.61 -31.10 -5.46
N GLY A 470 -7.21 -30.28 -6.32
CA GLY A 470 -8.59 -30.46 -6.77
C GLY A 470 -9.62 -30.23 -5.65
N ALA A 471 -9.21 -29.59 -4.55
CA ALA A 471 -10.02 -29.33 -3.37
C ALA A 471 -10.74 -27.96 -3.43
N GLY A 472 -10.99 -27.42 -4.63
CA GLY A 472 -11.56 -26.09 -4.83
C GLY A 472 -12.76 -26.08 -5.77
N SER A 473 -13.95 -26.05 -5.19
CA SER A 473 -15.01 -25.10 -5.55
C SER A 473 -15.47 -24.42 -4.28
#